data_AF-A0A143DFC8-F1
#
_entry.id   AF-A0A143DFC8-F1
#
_cell.length_a   1.000
_cell.length_b   1.000
_cell.length_c   1.000
_cell.angle_alpha   90.00
_cell.angle_beta   90.00
_cell.angle_gamma   90.00
#
_symmetry.space_group_name_H-M   'P 1'
#
loop_
_entity.id
_entity.type
_entity.pdbx_description
1 polymer ?
#
loop_
_entity_poly.entity_id
_entity_poly.type
_entity_poly.pdbx_seq_one_letter_code
_entity_poly.pdbx_strand_id
1 'polypeptide(L)'
;MRLYQEVEQLAQYIRQARSEIAALNPTDIREEFLPTATDELDAIIQSTENATGSIMDATEAVEEVSGLVSEDLGSRLMDAATMIYEACSFQDLTGQRITKVVRMLKSIEERVESLVKAFDPKLLAAARDAAAAESVQQAGNRGRARAAAVGDNEGDDALLNGPQLDGDAMKQGDIDSLLHGTGPKRT
;
A
#
# COMPACT_ATOMS: atom_id res chain seq x y z
N MET A 1 -9.18 13.32 -44.34
CA MET A 1 -10.20 12.43 -43.76
C MET A 1 -9.65 11.42 -42.75
N ARG A 2 -8.40 10.94 -42.87
CA ARG A 2 -7.81 9.93 -41.97
C ARG A 2 -7.78 10.34 -40.49
N LEU A 3 -7.37 11.58 -40.20
CA LEU A 3 -7.31 12.12 -38.83
C LEU A 3 -8.70 12.18 -38.15
N TYR A 4 -9.76 12.46 -38.92
CA TYR A 4 -11.12 12.52 -38.40
C TYR A 4 -11.63 11.13 -38.01
N GLN A 5 -11.30 10.11 -38.81
CA GLN A 5 -11.60 8.71 -38.52
C GLN A 5 -10.82 8.19 -37.30
N GLU A 6 -9.55 8.58 -37.14
CA GLU A 6 -8.74 8.21 -35.98
C GLU A 6 -9.29 8.82 -34.67
N VAL A 7 -9.71 10.09 -34.69
CA VAL A 7 -10.34 10.75 -33.54
C VAL A 7 -11.70 10.13 -33.22
N GLU A 8 -12.48 9.75 -34.24
CA GLU A 8 -13.77 9.09 -34.06
C GLU A 8 -13.61 7.69 -33.46
N GLN A 9 -12.62 6.92 -33.90
CA GLN A 9 -12.27 5.62 -33.31
C GLN A 9 -11.82 5.76 -31.86
N LEU A 10 -10.98 6.75 -31.55
CA LEU A 10 -10.57 7.01 -30.16
C LEU A 10 -11.78 7.38 -29.28
N ALA A 11 -12.70 8.21 -29.80
CA ALA A 11 -13.92 8.58 -29.09
C ALA A 11 -14.89 7.41 -28.89
N GLN A 12 -14.91 6.42 -29.80
CA GLN A 12 -15.64 5.17 -29.61
C GLN A 12 -14.97 4.30 -28.56
N TYR A 13 -13.64 4.18 -28.59
CA TYR A 13 -12.86 3.41 -27.62
C TYR A 13 -13.05 3.92 -26.19
N ILE A 14 -12.99 5.25 -26.00
CA ILE A 14 -13.23 5.89 -24.70
C ILE A 14 -14.68 5.64 -24.22
N ARG A 15 -15.66 5.68 -25.12
CA ARG A 15 -17.07 5.39 -24.77
C ARG A 15 -17.27 3.94 -24.36
N GLN A 16 -16.64 3.00 -25.06
CA GLN A 16 -16.69 1.58 -24.74
C GLN A 16 -16.03 1.30 -23.38
N ALA A 17 -14.80 1.79 -23.17
CA ALA A 17 -14.10 1.68 -21.89
C ALA A 17 -14.92 2.29 -20.73
N ARG A 18 -15.59 3.43 -20.96
CA ARG A 18 -16.48 4.03 -19.95
C ARG A 18 -17.69 3.15 -19.64
N SER A 19 -18.26 2.48 -20.64
CA SER A 19 -19.37 1.56 -20.44
C SER A 19 -18.94 0.32 -19.66
N GLU A 20 -17.76 -0.23 -19.97
CA GLU A 20 -17.19 -1.38 -19.26
C GLU A 20 -16.83 -1.05 -17.81
N ILE A 21 -16.26 0.15 -17.56
CA ILE A 21 -15.99 0.65 -16.21
C ILE A 21 -17.28 0.92 -15.42
N ALA A 22 -18.33 1.43 -16.07
CA ALA A 22 -19.64 1.59 -15.43
C ALA A 22 -20.31 0.24 -15.14
N ALA A 23 -20.07 -0.78 -15.99
CA ALA A 23 -20.60 -2.13 -15.84
C ALA A 23 -19.87 -2.97 -14.79
N LEU A 24 -18.65 -2.57 -14.37
CA LEU A 24 -17.93 -3.17 -13.23
C LEU A 24 -18.64 -3.00 -11.88
N ASN A 25 -19.84 -2.40 -11.88
CA ASN A 25 -20.70 -2.12 -10.73
C ASN A 25 -19.87 -1.67 -9.51
N PRO A 26 -19.22 -0.49 -9.60
CA PRO A 26 -18.29 0.01 -8.59
C PRO A 26 -18.90 0.09 -7.19
N THR A 27 -20.23 0.18 -7.12
CA THR A 27 -21.04 0.12 -5.91
C THR A 27 -20.87 -1.20 -5.16
N ASP A 28 -20.87 -2.36 -5.84
CA ASP A 28 -20.74 -3.68 -5.19
C ASP A 28 -19.33 -3.87 -4.61
N ILE A 29 -18.31 -3.41 -5.34
CA ILE A 29 -16.90 -3.41 -4.86
C ILE A 29 -16.76 -2.55 -3.60
N ARG A 30 -17.44 -1.40 -3.57
CA ARG A 30 -17.37 -0.40 -2.50
C ARG A 30 -18.20 -0.78 -1.28
N GLU A 31 -19.39 -1.34 -1.49
CA GLU A 31 -20.37 -1.55 -0.42
C GLU A 31 -20.31 -2.97 0.16
N GLU A 32 -19.74 -3.92 -0.58
CA GLU A 32 -19.75 -5.33 -0.17
C GLU A 32 -18.34 -5.92 -0.14
N PHE A 33 -17.60 -5.93 -1.25
CA PHE A 33 -16.36 -6.73 -1.32
C PHE A 33 -15.17 -6.18 -0.51
N LEU A 34 -14.84 -4.89 -0.62
CA LEU A 34 -13.66 -4.32 0.04
C LEU A 34 -13.81 -4.13 1.56
N PRO A 35 -14.96 -3.63 2.07
CA PRO A 35 -15.18 -3.55 3.52
C PRO A 35 -15.13 -4.93 4.16
N THR A 36 -15.85 -5.92 3.61
CA THR A 36 -15.84 -7.29 4.14
C THR A 36 -14.45 -7.92 4.07
N ALA A 37 -13.71 -7.75 2.97
CA ALA A 37 -12.35 -8.28 2.90
C ALA A 37 -11.40 -7.65 3.92
N THR A 38 -11.56 -6.35 4.21
CA THR A 38 -10.76 -5.65 5.23
C THR A 38 -11.11 -6.15 6.63
N ASP A 39 -12.40 -6.24 6.96
CA ASP A 39 -12.89 -6.69 8.26
C ASP A 39 -12.48 -8.14 8.55
N GLU A 40 -12.58 -9.02 7.55
CA GLU A 40 -12.14 -10.42 7.65
C GLU A 40 -10.62 -10.51 7.86
N LEU A 41 -9.82 -9.68 7.18
CA LEU A 41 -8.36 -9.65 7.37
C LEU A 41 -7.96 -9.13 8.76
N ASP A 42 -8.66 -8.11 9.27
CA ASP A 42 -8.45 -7.60 10.62
C ASP A 42 -8.86 -8.65 11.68
N ALA A 43 -9.96 -9.37 11.46
CA ALA A 43 -10.39 -10.49 12.31
C ALA A 43 -9.36 -11.64 12.33
N ILE A 44 -8.75 -11.95 11.18
CA ILE A 44 -7.66 -12.94 11.07
C ILE A 44 -6.45 -12.48 11.90
N ILE A 45 -6.03 -11.21 11.78
CA ILE A 45 -4.93 -10.66 12.59
C ILE A 45 -5.23 -10.89 14.07
N GLN A 46 -6.39 -10.42 14.55
CA GLN A 46 -6.74 -10.53 15.96
C GLN A 46 -6.82 -11.99 16.44
N SER A 47 -7.41 -12.88 15.65
CA SER A 47 -7.51 -14.30 16.00
C SER A 47 -6.14 -14.97 16.06
N THR A 48 -5.22 -14.61 15.15
CA THR A 48 -3.86 -15.15 15.14
C THR A 48 -3.02 -14.62 16.30
N GLU A 49 -3.15 -13.34 16.67
CA GLU A 49 -2.50 -12.78 17.86
C GLU A 49 -2.98 -13.47 19.14
N ASN A 50 -4.30 -13.65 19.30
CA ASN A 50 -4.87 -14.32 20.46
C ASN A 50 -4.40 -15.79 20.57
N ALA A 51 -4.35 -16.50 19.44
CA ALA A 51 -3.85 -17.87 19.39
C ALA A 51 -2.37 -17.95 19.75
N THR A 52 -1.54 -17.05 19.23
CA THR A 52 -0.11 -16.96 19.57
C THR A 52 0.07 -16.68 21.06
N GLY A 53 -0.68 -15.73 21.63
CA GLY A 53 -0.65 -15.46 23.08
C GLY A 53 -0.97 -16.71 23.91
N SER A 54 -2.01 -17.44 23.52
CA SER A 54 -2.37 -18.70 24.20
C SER A 54 -1.29 -19.78 24.10
N ILE A 55 -0.57 -19.85 22.97
CA ILE A 55 0.58 -20.75 22.80
C ILE A 55 1.74 -20.33 23.70
N MET A 56 2.03 -19.03 23.80
CA MET A 56 3.08 -18.51 24.66
C MET A 56 2.76 -18.77 26.14
N ASP A 57 1.53 -18.48 26.59
CA ASP A 57 1.07 -18.77 27.96
C ASP A 57 1.20 -20.27 28.30
N ALA A 58 0.81 -21.15 27.37
CA ALA A 58 0.96 -22.59 27.55
C ALA A 58 2.45 -23.03 27.60
N THR A 59 3.32 -22.33 26.86
CA THR A 59 4.76 -22.58 26.84
C THR A 59 5.39 -22.14 28.17
N GLU A 60 4.99 -20.99 28.72
CA GLU A 60 5.40 -20.53 30.05
C GLU A 60 5.00 -21.55 31.15
N ALA A 61 3.82 -22.15 31.04
CA ALA A 61 3.42 -23.22 31.97
C ALA A 61 4.28 -24.48 31.84
N VAL A 62 4.74 -24.83 30.64
CA VAL A 62 5.70 -25.94 30.43
C VAL A 62 7.05 -25.62 31.08
N GLU A 63 7.48 -24.36 31.00
CA GLU A 63 8.71 -23.87 31.61
C GLU A 63 8.69 -23.95 33.15
N GLU A 64 7.56 -23.60 33.77
CA GLU A 64 7.41 -23.72 35.22
C GLU A 64 7.56 -25.18 35.69
N VAL A 65 6.95 -26.12 34.96
CA VAL A 65 7.01 -27.55 35.27
C VAL A 65 8.38 -28.15 34.94
N SER A 66 9.13 -27.58 33.98
CA SER A 66 10.47 -28.06 33.66
C SER A 66 11.45 -27.87 34.81
N GLY A 67 11.22 -26.88 35.69
CA GLY A 67 11.98 -26.69 36.93
C GLY A 67 11.74 -27.77 38.00
N LEU A 68 10.72 -28.62 37.82
CA LEU A 68 10.33 -29.66 38.77
C LEU A 68 10.84 -31.06 38.38
N VAL A 69 11.40 -31.22 37.18
CA VAL A 69 11.91 -32.50 36.66
C VAL A 69 13.44 -32.59 36.80
N SER A 70 14.03 -33.72 36.38
CA SER A 70 15.49 -33.86 36.36
C SER A 70 16.13 -32.84 35.40
N GLU A 71 17.37 -32.44 35.70
CA GLU A 71 18.11 -31.43 34.93
C GLU A 71 18.17 -31.73 33.42
N ASP A 72 18.41 -33.00 33.04
CA ASP A 72 18.42 -33.44 31.63
C ASP A 72 17.05 -33.23 30.94
N LEU A 73 15.96 -33.62 31.60
CA LEU A 73 14.61 -33.46 31.03
C LEU A 73 14.18 -31.99 31.04
N GLY A 74 14.53 -31.25 32.08
CA GLY A 74 14.24 -29.82 32.22
C GLY A 74 14.92 -29.00 31.14
N SER A 75 16.21 -29.27 30.86
CA SER A 75 16.95 -28.63 29.77
C SER A 75 16.27 -28.87 28.42
N ARG A 76 15.86 -30.11 28.14
CA ARG A 76 15.19 -30.45 26.87
C ARG A 76 13.83 -29.77 26.71
N LEU A 77 13.10 -29.55 27.80
CA LEU A 77 11.85 -28.80 27.78
C LEU A 77 12.10 -27.30 27.54
N MET A 78 13.13 -26.73 28.18
CA MET A 78 13.55 -25.34 27.94
C MET A 78 13.99 -25.07 26.50
N ASP A 79 14.77 -25.99 25.92
CA ASP A 79 15.17 -25.88 24.52
C ASP A 79 13.94 -25.90 23.60
N ALA A 80 12.94 -26.75 23.90
CA ALA A 80 11.70 -26.80 23.15
C ALA A 80 10.86 -25.52 23.32
N ALA A 81 10.75 -24.98 24.53
CA ALA A 81 10.06 -23.71 24.80
C ALA A 81 10.71 -22.55 24.04
N THR A 82 12.05 -22.47 24.05
CA THR A 82 12.82 -21.47 23.30
C THR A 82 12.52 -21.55 21.80
N MET A 83 12.51 -22.75 21.21
CA MET A 83 12.15 -22.94 19.80
C MET A 83 10.71 -22.51 19.48
N ILE A 84 9.77 -22.72 20.40
CA ILE A 84 8.38 -22.27 20.23
C ILE A 84 8.29 -20.75 20.25
N TYR A 85 8.97 -20.07 21.17
CA TYR A 85 9.01 -18.60 21.19
C TYR A 85 9.60 -18.02 19.91
N GLU A 86 10.72 -18.58 19.43
CA GLU A 86 11.32 -18.17 18.16
C GLU A 86 10.36 -18.37 16.98
N ALA A 87 9.67 -19.52 16.91
CA ALA A 87 8.68 -19.78 15.88
C ALA A 87 7.49 -18.80 15.94
N CYS A 88 7.01 -18.49 17.14
CA CYS A 88 5.91 -17.56 17.36
C CYS A 88 6.29 -16.11 17.02
N SER A 89 7.58 -15.74 17.17
CA SER A 89 8.07 -14.39 16.81
C SER A 89 7.87 -14.04 15.33
N PHE A 90 7.74 -15.05 14.45
CA PHE A 90 7.48 -14.84 13.02
C PHE A 90 6.06 -14.31 12.73
N GLN A 91 5.15 -14.36 13.71
CA GLN A 91 3.80 -13.79 13.60
C GLN A 91 3.84 -12.27 13.43
N ASP A 92 4.78 -11.55 14.05
CA ASP A 92 4.89 -10.09 13.90
C ASP A 92 5.10 -9.70 12.43
N LEU A 93 6.00 -10.39 11.72
CA LEU A 93 6.19 -10.18 10.29
C LEU A 93 4.93 -10.49 9.47
N THR A 94 4.18 -11.51 9.88
CA THR A 94 2.93 -11.90 9.21
C THR A 94 1.83 -10.84 9.43
N GLY A 95 1.64 -10.36 10.66
CA GLY A 95 0.71 -9.28 10.98
C GLY A 95 1.04 -7.98 10.23
N GLN A 96 2.32 -7.62 10.15
CA GLN A 96 2.78 -6.48 9.36
C GLN A 96 2.51 -6.65 7.86
N ARG A 97 2.70 -7.85 7.30
CA ARG A 97 2.42 -8.13 5.89
C ARG A 97 0.94 -8.04 5.59
N ILE A 98 0.08 -8.60 6.44
CA ILE A 98 -1.39 -8.49 6.29
C ILE A 98 -1.83 -7.03 6.39
N THR A 99 -1.31 -6.29 7.38
CA THR A 99 -1.58 -4.84 7.52
C THR A 99 -1.21 -4.06 6.25
N LYS A 100 -0.08 -4.39 5.59
CA LYS A 100 0.29 -3.78 4.31
C LYS A 100 -0.72 -4.12 3.20
N VAL A 101 -1.19 -5.36 3.14
CA VAL A 101 -2.23 -5.78 2.17
C VAL A 101 -3.52 -4.99 2.40
N VAL A 102 -3.99 -4.87 3.64
CA VAL A 102 -5.17 -4.07 4.00
C VAL A 102 -5.02 -2.62 3.55
N ARG A 103 -3.87 -1.99 3.79
CA ARG A 103 -3.60 -0.62 3.32
C ARG A 103 -3.63 -0.49 1.80
N MET A 104 -3.11 -1.48 1.08
CA MET A 104 -3.18 -1.49 -0.39
C MET A 104 -4.62 -1.61 -0.89
N LEU A 105 -5.44 -2.47 -0.27
CA LEU A 105 -6.86 -2.61 -0.61
C LEU A 105 -7.62 -1.29 -0.38
N LYS A 106 -7.37 -0.59 0.74
CA LYS A 106 -7.93 0.75 1.00
C LYS A 106 -7.50 1.78 -0.04
N SER A 107 -6.24 1.76 -0.48
CA SER A 107 -5.78 2.66 -1.55
C SER A 107 -6.44 2.35 -2.91
N ILE A 108 -6.71 1.08 -3.20
CA ILE A 108 -7.48 0.68 -4.38
C ILE A 108 -8.91 1.22 -4.28
N GLU A 109 -9.55 1.13 -3.11
CA GLU A 109 -10.88 1.69 -2.84
C GLU A 109 -10.95 3.18 -3.19
N GLU A 110 -10.03 3.98 -2.65
CA GLU A 110 -9.97 5.43 -2.88
C GLU A 110 -9.80 5.80 -4.37
N ARG A 111 -8.99 5.01 -5.09
CA ARG A 111 -8.78 5.19 -6.53
C ARG A 111 -10.01 4.84 -7.34
N VAL A 112 -10.69 3.73 -6.99
CA VAL A 112 -11.96 3.35 -7.61
C VAL A 112 -13.00 4.44 -7.35
N GLU A 113 -13.10 4.95 -6.12
CA GLU A 113 -14.03 6.04 -5.79
C GLU A 113 -13.74 7.32 -6.60
N SER A 114 -12.46 7.67 -6.74
CA SER A 114 -12.02 8.81 -7.56
C SER A 114 -12.39 8.65 -9.03
N LEU A 115 -12.20 7.44 -9.58
CA LEU A 115 -12.60 7.12 -10.96
C LEU A 115 -14.11 7.23 -11.13
N VAL A 116 -14.90 6.65 -10.23
CA VAL A 116 -16.37 6.73 -10.28
C VAL A 116 -16.85 8.17 -10.25
N LYS A 117 -16.31 9.01 -9.33
CA LYS A 117 -16.61 10.45 -9.26
C LYS A 117 -16.23 11.16 -10.56
N ALA A 118 -15.09 10.84 -11.16
CA ALA A 118 -14.65 11.44 -12.42
C ALA A 118 -15.56 11.08 -13.61
N PHE A 119 -16.25 9.93 -13.56
CA PHE A 119 -17.17 9.48 -14.60
C PHE A 119 -18.66 9.76 -14.31
N ASP A 120 -18.97 10.41 -13.19
CA ASP A 120 -20.33 10.78 -12.82
C ASP A 120 -20.96 11.66 -13.92
N PRO A 121 -22.10 11.24 -14.50
CA PRO A 121 -22.72 11.96 -15.62
C PRO A 121 -23.10 13.41 -15.30
N LYS A 122 -23.45 13.72 -14.04
CA LYS A 122 -23.80 15.08 -13.62
C LYS A 122 -22.55 15.94 -13.46
N LEU A 123 -21.47 15.39 -12.88
CA LEU A 123 -20.18 16.09 -12.80
C LEU A 123 -19.58 16.32 -14.18
N LEU A 124 -19.69 15.35 -15.09
CA LEU A 124 -19.25 15.49 -16.47
C LEU A 124 -20.11 16.48 -17.27
N ALA A 125 -21.44 16.50 -17.05
CA ALA A 125 -22.33 17.49 -17.65
C ALA A 125 -21.99 18.90 -17.14
N ALA A 126 -21.82 19.07 -15.82
CA ALA A 126 -21.40 20.34 -15.23
C ALA A 126 -20.02 20.79 -15.71
N ALA A 127 -19.06 19.87 -15.85
CA ALA A 127 -17.74 20.17 -16.40
C ALA A 127 -17.80 20.56 -17.88
N ARG A 128 -18.67 19.92 -18.67
CA ARG A 128 -18.92 20.27 -20.07
C ARG A 128 -19.61 21.63 -20.20
N ASP A 129 -20.57 21.93 -19.35
CA ASP A 129 -21.29 23.21 -19.34
C ASP A 129 -20.35 24.34 -18.91
N ALA A 130 -19.49 24.10 -17.90
CA ALA A 130 -18.43 25.01 -17.51
C ALA A 130 -17.38 25.23 -18.62
N ALA A 131 -16.99 24.17 -19.33
CA ALA A 131 -16.06 24.26 -20.45
C ALA A 131 -16.69 24.94 -21.69
N ALA A 132 -18.00 24.78 -21.90
CA ALA A 132 -18.74 25.44 -22.97
C ALA A 132 -18.97 26.93 -22.71
N ALA A 133 -19.03 27.33 -21.44
CA ALA A 133 -19.04 28.74 -21.02
C ALA A 133 -17.68 29.43 -21.18
N GLU A 134 -16.62 28.67 -21.45
CA GLU A 134 -15.26 29.17 -21.58
C GLU A 134 -14.84 29.37 -23.03
N SER A 135 -14.14 30.48 -23.29
CA SER A 135 -13.60 30.73 -24.64
C SER A 135 -12.49 29.72 -24.97
N VAL A 136 -12.43 29.28 -26.23
CA VAL A 136 -11.41 28.34 -26.74
C VAL A 136 -9.97 28.81 -26.42
N GLN A 137 -9.74 30.14 -26.42
CA GLN A 137 -8.47 30.75 -26.02
C GLN A 137 -8.13 30.52 -24.53
N GLN A 138 -9.10 30.65 -23.62
CA GLN A 138 -8.91 30.44 -22.18
C GLN A 138 -8.70 28.95 -21.83
N ALA A 139 -9.41 28.05 -22.52
CA ALA A 139 -9.18 26.61 -22.39
C ALA A 139 -7.76 26.21 -22.84
N GLY A 140 -7.28 26.77 -23.96
CA GLY A 140 -5.92 26.54 -24.46
C GLY A 140 -4.82 27.04 -23.52
N ASN A 141 -5.03 28.19 -22.87
CA ASN A 141 -4.07 28.74 -21.91
C ASN A 141 -3.97 27.91 -20.62
N ARG A 142 -5.10 27.40 -20.09
CA ARG A 142 -5.07 26.49 -18.93
C ARG A 142 -4.47 25.13 -19.26
N GLY A 143 -4.74 24.58 -20.45
CA GLY A 143 -4.10 23.33 -20.90
C GLY A 143 -2.57 23.44 -20.92
N ARG A 144 -2.03 24.57 -21.41
CA ARG A 144 -0.58 24.85 -21.37
C ARG A 144 -0.05 25.05 -19.95
N ALA A 145 -0.77 25.77 -19.09
CA ALA A 145 -0.36 25.99 -17.70
C ALA A 145 -0.38 24.69 -16.88
N ARG A 146 -1.37 23.81 -17.11
CA ARG A 146 -1.49 22.53 -16.42
C ARG A 146 -0.49 21.49 -16.95
N ALA A 147 -0.17 21.52 -18.24
CA ALA A 147 0.90 20.70 -18.81
C ALA A 147 2.29 21.13 -18.30
N ALA A 148 2.53 22.43 -18.11
CA ALA A 148 3.76 22.94 -17.48
C ALA A 148 3.88 22.53 -16.00
N ALA A 149 2.76 22.40 -15.28
CA ALA A 149 2.74 22.00 -13.88
C ALA A 149 2.94 20.49 -13.63
N VAL A 150 2.92 19.65 -14.67
CA VAL A 150 2.98 18.17 -14.56
C VAL A 150 4.36 17.60 -14.93
N GLY A 151 5.36 18.43 -15.23
CA GLY A 151 6.69 17.91 -15.61
C GLY A 151 7.90 18.80 -15.37
N ASP A 152 7.75 20.10 -15.12
CA ASP A 152 8.89 21.03 -15.01
C ASP A 152 8.86 21.82 -13.69
N ASN A 153 8.74 21.14 -12.55
CA ASN A 153 9.17 21.77 -11.30
C ASN A 153 10.69 21.59 -11.20
N GLU A 154 11.45 22.69 -11.06
CA GLU A 154 12.92 22.68 -10.94
C GLU A 154 13.46 21.80 -9.77
N GLY A 155 12.58 21.28 -8.90
CA GLY A 155 12.91 20.37 -7.80
C GLY A 155 12.54 18.89 -8.01
N ASP A 156 11.81 18.53 -9.07
CA ASP A 156 11.35 17.14 -9.27
C ASP A 156 12.49 16.21 -9.74
N ASP A 157 13.52 16.75 -10.40
CA ASP A 157 14.76 16.01 -10.74
C ASP A 157 15.46 15.45 -9.49
N ALA A 158 15.32 16.12 -8.33
CA ALA A 158 15.90 15.67 -7.07
C ALA A 158 15.09 14.53 -6.40
N LEU A 159 13.84 14.30 -6.83
CA LEU A 159 12.92 13.30 -6.27
C LEU A 159 12.89 11.99 -7.09
N LEU A 160 13.51 11.97 -8.27
CA LEU A 160 13.58 10.81 -9.18
C LEU A 160 14.69 9.81 -8.82
N ASN A 161 14.84 9.50 -7.53
CA ASN A 161 15.69 8.39 -7.10
C ASN A 161 14.85 7.09 -7.13
N GLY A 162 14.94 6.36 -8.24
CA GLY A 162 14.31 5.06 -8.39
C GLY A 162 14.93 3.96 -7.51
N PRO A 163 14.41 2.72 -7.55
CA PRO A 163 14.99 1.59 -6.83
C PRO A 163 16.47 1.44 -7.20
N GLN A 164 17.37 1.52 -6.21
CA GLN A 164 18.80 1.35 -6.44
C GLN A 164 19.08 -0.09 -6.90
N LEU A 165 19.88 -0.23 -7.96
CA LEU A 165 20.43 -1.53 -8.37
C LEU A 165 21.38 -2.04 -7.28
N ASP A 166 21.50 -3.36 -7.13
CA ASP A 166 22.25 -4.03 -6.04
C ASP A 166 23.72 -3.56 -5.87
N GLY A 167 24.29 -2.88 -6.87
CA GLY A 167 25.65 -2.31 -6.82
C GLY A 167 25.77 -0.91 -6.21
N ASP A 168 24.67 -0.14 -6.17
CA ASP A 168 24.63 1.26 -5.72
C ASP A 168 23.94 1.44 -4.35
N ALA A 169 23.52 0.35 -3.72
CA ALA A 169 23.01 0.36 -2.36
C ALA A 169 24.11 0.77 -1.37
N MET A 170 23.77 1.65 -0.43
CA MET A 170 24.65 2.05 0.66
C MET A 170 25.22 0.80 1.35
N LYS A 171 26.55 0.70 1.41
CA LYS A 171 27.19 -0.46 2.03
C LYS A 171 27.07 -0.35 3.54
N GLN A 172 27.05 -1.49 4.22
CA GLN A 172 26.92 -1.54 5.68
C GLN A 172 27.97 -0.67 6.41
N GLY A 173 29.20 -0.58 5.87
CA GLY A 173 30.23 0.29 6.43
C GLY A 173 29.95 1.80 6.34
N ASP A 174 29.15 2.24 5.36
CA ASP A 174 28.72 3.62 5.21
C ASP A 174 27.60 3.95 6.21
N ILE A 175 26.70 2.97 6.44
CA ILE A 175 25.65 3.03 7.47
C ILE A 175 26.27 3.11 8.87
N ASP A 176 27.28 2.28 9.13
CA ASP A 176 27.97 2.26 10.42
C ASP A 176 28.68 3.60 10.66
N SER A 177 29.29 4.20 9.64
CA SER A 177 29.96 5.51 9.74
C SER A 177 28.99 6.67 10.03
N LEU A 178 27.78 6.61 9.47
CA LEU A 178 26.70 7.57 9.71
C LEU A 178 26.14 7.48 11.14
N LEU A 179 26.00 6.26 11.66
CA LEU A 179 25.45 6.02 13.00
C LEU A 179 26.48 6.18 14.12
N HIS A 180 27.77 6.00 13.83
CA HIS A 180 28.86 6.15 14.81
C HIS A 180 29.46 7.55 14.86
N GLY A 181 28.92 8.51 14.10
CA GLY A 181 29.15 9.96 14.21
C GLY A 181 30.57 10.36 14.60
N THR A 182 31.35 10.88 13.66
CA THR A 182 32.55 11.68 13.96
C THR A 182 32.16 12.96 14.70
N GLY A 183 31.84 12.83 15.99
CA GLY A 183 31.82 13.93 16.94
C GLY A 183 33.26 14.35 17.22
N PRO A 184 33.55 15.66 17.32
CA PRO A 184 34.90 16.12 17.59
C PRO A 184 35.34 15.56 18.96
N LYS A 185 36.56 15.01 19.01
CA LYS A 185 37.22 14.71 20.29
C LYS A 185 37.28 16.00 21.10
N ARG A 186 36.49 16.08 22.16
CA ARG A 186 36.62 17.13 23.18
C ARG A 186 38.01 17.00 23.80
N THR A 187 38.90 17.91 23.41
CA THR A 187 40.10 18.27 24.18
C THR A 187 39.71 19.14 25.36
#